data_AF-A0A1L7G994-F1
#
_entry.id   AF-A0A1L7G994-F1
#
_cell.length_a   1.000
_cell.length_b   1.000
_cell.length_c   1.000
_cell.angle_alpha   90.00
_cell.angle_beta   90.00
_cell.angle_gamma   90.00
#
_symmetry.space_group_name_H-M   'P 1'
#
loop_
_entity.id
_entity.type
_entity.pdbx_description
1 polymer ?
#
loop_
_entity_poly.entity_id
_entity_poly.type
_entity_poly.pdbx_seq_one_letter_code
_entity_poly.pdbx_strand_id
1 'polypeptide(L)'
;MRAQHTGDEQRKGPQRSGAAQAARQTRSGGGPTPAESVLHLQRLAGNTVVSRIIEAQRHAHTADRGHTSRAQGAAAAPAPAPAPAIQRMEQDELHRHPPGPALRVRGPRTSRAGDRTPNVLTPGEWQSLPQPAQNARKQRVAVDADPQMLQETDQLLHYNLGNLRRLAPGTPVTAGRNDVLEGIGRADPGTSGYWRGQDARDAQLGRDARAARDAYAETAQDRQQRHAEVEDTLAGSGAQDAMGDLRALLARYDGVAIGGSHSGAPVWQFLCTHMEEIRAAGVSTLYLESIRDDSYQAHVDAYLESGTMSDELRAFATRYDSNMNLGATGLRAVLEAARTHGIRVKGVDGRPARRSAMPAADLYQRVAAMNTYATQAVANDRRRPSAAGGYLMELGSAHTGMYEGPPRDTSVHGAQFQTGEGFPGVDDLLGIPAVGYEADGRFRRLPNS
;
A
#
# COMPACT_ATOMS: atom_id res chain seq x y z
N MET A 1 36.76 67.45 36.62
CA MET A 1 38.14 67.02 36.30
C MET A 1 38.24 66.81 34.80
N ARG A 2 39.31 67.36 34.19
CA ARG A 2 39.75 67.41 32.77
C ARG A 2 39.24 66.28 31.85
N ALA A 3 38.61 66.59 30.70
CA ALA A 3 39.18 66.83 29.34
C ALA A 3 39.67 65.53 28.67
N GLN A 4 39.43 65.17 27.40
CA GLN A 4 39.54 65.84 26.08
C GLN A 4 38.63 65.05 25.08
N HIS A 5 37.83 65.57 24.12
CA HIS A 5 38.04 66.42 22.94
C HIS A 5 38.90 65.83 21.79
N THR A 6 38.25 65.58 20.65
CA THR A 6 38.64 65.81 19.22
C THR A 6 37.60 65.08 18.34
N GLY A 7 37.01 65.61 17.28
CA GLY A 7 37.26 66.82 16.50
C GLY A 7 37.29 66.49 15.00
N ASP A 8 36.39 67.13 14.24
CA ASP A 8 36.37 67.44 12.80
C ASP A 8 36.18 66.32 11.75
N GLU A 9 35.10 66.31 10.94
CA GLU A 9 34.61 67.27 9.92
C GLU A 9 35.40 67.31 8.59
N GLN A 10 34.73 66.93 7.48
CA GLN A 10 34.55 67.69 6.22
C GLN A 10 34.03 66.73 5.11
N ARG A 11 32.77 66.81 4.64
CA ARG A 11 32.08 67.77 3.74
C ARG A 11 32.47 67.73 2.24
N LYS A 12 31.39 67.80 1.43
CA LYS A 12 31.24 68.03 -0.04
C LYS A 12 31.24 66.77 -0.90
N GLY A 13 30.26 66.49 -1.76
CA GLY A 13 29.06 67.21 -2.19
C GLY A 13 28.25 66.33 -3.17
N PRO A 14 27.01 66.71 -3.54
CA PRO A 14 26.09 65.86 -4.28
C PRO A 14 26.04 66.19 -5.79
N GLN A 15 25.78 65.20 -6.64
CA GLN A 15 25.25 65.43 -7.99
C GLN A 15 24.32 64.28 -8.44
N ARG A 16 23.03 64.63 -8.51
CA ARG A 16 21.96 64.08 -9.37
C ARG A 16 22.33 64.36 -10.85
N SER A 17 21.80 63.76 -11.92
CA SER A 17 20.85 62.68 -12.22
C SER A 17 20.72 62.61 -13.76
N GLY A 18 20.41 61.43 -14.30
CA GLY A 18 19.63 61.24 -15.55
C GLY A 18 20.44 60.79 -16.78
N ALA A 19 19.93 59.99 -17.71
CA ALA A 19 18.70 59.18 -17.78
C ALA A 19 18.79 58.33 -19.06
N ALA A 20 18.43 57.03 -19.00
CA ALA A 20 17.96 56.20 -20.12
C ALA A 20 17.46 54.86 -19.52
N GLN A 21 16.15 54.67 -19.31
CA GLN A 21 15.16 54.11 -20.22
C GLN A 21 15.18 52.57 -20.37
N ALA A 22 13.95 52.03 -20.28
CA ALA A 22 13.46 50.73 -20.74
C ALA A 22 13.56 49.50 -19.82
N ALA A 23 12.44 49.31 -19.12
CA ALA A 23 11.81 48.08 -18.66
C ALA A 23 12.28 46.75 -19.29
N ARG A 24 12.55 45.77 -18.42
CA ARG A 24 12.19 44.36 -18.68
C ARG A 24 11.83 43.65 -17.38
N GLN A 25 10.59 43.18 -17.33
CA GLN A 25 10.07 42.20 -16.38
C GLN A 25 10.99 40.97 -16.36
N THR A 26 11.32 40.46 -15.17
CA THR A 26 11.74 39.06 -15.01
C THR A 26 10.96 38.43 -13.87
N ARG A 27 9.91 37.72 -14.26
CA ARG A 27 9.43 36.54 -13.52
C ARG A 27 10.56 35.52 -13.49
N SER A 28 10.86 34.95 -12.33
CA SER A 28 11.32 33.57 -12.23
C SER A 28 11.00 33.01 -10.85
N GLY A 29 9.77 32.53 -10.70
CA GLY A 29 9.50 31.41 -9.81
C GLY A 29 10.11 30.17 -10.46
N GLY A 30 11.22 29.70 -9.91
CA GLY A 30 11.77 28.39 -10.23
C GLY A 30 10.97 27.35 -9.45
N GLY A 31 9.89 26.84 -10.06
CA GLY A 31 9.28 25.60 -9.60
C GLY A 31 10.28 24.43 -9.72
N PRO A 32 10.12 23.37 -8.92
CA PRO A 32 11.02 22.22 -8.96
C PRO A 32 11.08 21.66 -10.37
N THR A 33 12.28 21.30 -10.80
CA THR A 33 12.49 20.69 -12.12
C THR A 33 11.69 19.39 -12.22
N PRO A 34 11.33 18.92 -13.44
CA PRO A 34 10.68 17.61 -13.62
C PRO A 34 11.48 16.47 -12.97
N ALA A 35 12.81 16.58 -12.92
CA ALA A 35 13.68 15.62 -12.23
C ALA A 35 13.53 15.65 -10.70
N GLU A 36 13.35 16.82 -10.08
CA GLU A 36 13.08 16.97 -8.64
C GLU A 36 11.65 16.55 -8.26
N SER A 37 10.70 16.72 -9.18
CA SER A 37 9.32 16.24 -9.03
C SER A 37 9.24 14.71 -9.11
N VAL A 38 10.06 14.08 -9.98
CA VAL A 38 10.23 12.62 -10.06
C VAL A 38 10.95 12.07 -8.82
N LEU A 39 11.93 12.79 -8.26
CA LEU A 39 12.60 12.42 -7.00
C LEU A 39 11.70 12.57 -5.76
N HIS A 40 10.69 13.44 -5.79
CA HIS A 40 9.67 13.53 -4.75
C HIS A 40 8.64 12.39 -4.85
N LEU A 41 8.25 12.01 -6.08
CA LEU A 41 7.40 10.83 -6.34
C LEU A 41 8.09 9.50 -5.99
N GLN A 42 9.42 9.42 -6.13
CA GLN A 42 10.22 8.26 -5.71
C GLN A 42 10.30 8.07 -4.19
N ARG A 43 9.89 9.06 -3.37
CA ARG A 43 9.89 8.94 -1.89
C ARG A 43 8.60 8.28 -1.35
N LEU A 44 7.56 8.14 -2.16
CA LEU A 44 6.18 7.92 -1.70
C LEU A 44 5.51 6.65 -2.26
N ALA A 45 6.30 5.68 -2.72
CA ALA A 45 5.76 4.47 -3.32
C ALA A 45 5.19 3.49 -2.26
N GLY A 46 3.91 3.68 -1.94
CA GLY A 46 3.05 2.77 -1.19
C GLY A 46 1.70 3.45 -0.94
N ASN A 47 0.60 2.90 -1.46
CA ASN A 47 -0.83 3.30 -1.40
C ASN A 47 -1.22 4.77 -1.72
N THR A 48 -0.36 5.77 -1.49
CA THR A 48 -0.60 7.21 -1.68
C THR A 48 -0.70 7.61 -3.14
N VAL A 49 0.05 6.97 -4.04
CA VAL A 49 0.01 7.24 -5.49
C VAL A 49 -1.29 6.71 -6.11
N VAL A 50 -1.80 5.57 -5.63
CA VAL A 50 -3.05 4.96 -6.10
C VAL A 50 -4.25 5.85 -5.77
N SER A 51 -4.35 6.33 -4.53
CA SER A 51 -5.46 7.19 -4.10
C SER A 51 -5.54 8.51 -4.89
N ARG A 52 -4.40 9.17 -5.15
CA ARG A 52 -4.36 10.44 -5.91
C ARG A 52 -4.63 10.29 -7.41
N ILE A 53 -4.18 9.19 -8.02
CA ILE A 53 -4.45 8.92 -9.44
C ILE A 53 -5.95 8.64 -9.65
N ILE A 54 -6.60 7.94 -8.72
CA ILE A 54 -8.04 7.64 -8.78
C ILE A 54 -8.88 8.93 -8.65
N GLU A 55 -8.53 9.85 -7.75
CA GLU A 55 -9.21 11.15 -7.64
C GLU A 55 -9.07 11.99 -8.93
N ALA A 56 -7.91 11.93 -9.60
CA ALA A 56 -7.69 12.62 -10.86
C ALA A 56 -8.48 12.00 -12.04
N GLN A 57 -8.68 10.67 -12.04
CA GLN A 57 -9.43 9.96 -13.08
C GLN A 57 -10.95 10.11 -12.95
N ARG A 58 -11.49 10.37 -11.73
CA ARG A 58 -12.92 10.66 -11.52
C ARG A 58 -13.43 11.92 -12.21
N HIS A 59 -12.54 12.86 -12.56
CA HIS A 59 -12.90 14.14 -13.15
C HIS A 59 -12.79 14.21 -14.68
N ALA A 60 -12.30 13.16 -15.33
CA ALA A 60 -12.12 13.15 -16.76
C ALA A 60 -12.58 11.81 -17.32
N HIS A 61 -13.85 11.69 -17.71
CA HIS A 61 -14.27 10.97 -18.92
C HIS A 61 -15.77 11.19 -19.18
N THR A 62 -16.06 12.14 -20.06
CA THR A 62 -17.23 12.11 -20.95
C THR A 62 -16.72 12.14 -22.39
N ALA A 63 -17.45 11.43 -23.28
CA ALA A 63 -17.35 11.38 -24.75
C ALA A 63 -16.40 10.33 -25.41
N ASP A 64 -17.04 9.22 -25.82
CA ASP A 64 -17.23 8.75 -27.21
C ASP A 64 -16.04 8.71 -28.19
N ARG A 65 -15.73 7.50 -28.71
CA ARG A 65 -15.89 7.12 -30.14
C ARG A 65 -15.35 5.72 -30.42
N GLY A 66 -16.15 4.92 -31.12
CA GLY A 66 -15.79 3.61 -31.62
C GLY A 66 -15.00 3.64 -32.94
N HIS A 67 -14.26 2.57 -33.20
CA HIS A 67 -13.93 2.09 -34.55
C HIS A 67 -13.60 0.60 -34.53
N THR A 68 -14.14 -0.09 -35.54
CA THR A 68 -14.00 -1.51 -35.86
C THR A 68 -12.88 -1.74 -36.87
N SER A 69 -12.15 -2.87 -36.78
CA SER A 69 -11.56 -3.67 -37.90
C SER A 69 -10.56 -4.69 -37.30
N ARG A 70 -10.86 -6.00 -37.26
CA ARG A 70 -10.71 -7.07 -38.28
C ARG A 70 -9.40 -7.86 -38.13
N ALA A 71 -9.59 -9.15 -37.87
CA ALA A 71 -8.62 -10.19 -37.60
C ALA A 71 -7.76 -10.61 -38.80
N GLN A 72 -6.51 -11.02 -38.52
CA GLN A 72 -5.71 -11.88 -39.40
C GLN A 72 -4.81 -12.85 -38.61
N GLY A 73 -4.99 -14.15 -38.88
CA GLY A 73 -3.91 -15.12 -39.10
C GLY A 73 -3.07 -15.59 -37.91
N ALA A 74 -3.55 -16.61 -37.19
CA ALA A 74 -2.76 -17.38 -36.23
C ALA A 74 -1.86 -18.42 -36.93
N ALA A 75 -0.59 -18.50 -36.50
CA ALA A 75 0.30 -19.64 -36.76
C ALA A 75 0.64 -20.32 -35.42
N ALA A 76 0.41 -21.62 -35.35
CA ALA A 76 0.48 -22.43 -34.13
C ALA A 76 1.91 -22.59 -33.60
N ALA A 77 2.10 -22.28 -32.31
CA ALA A 77 3.31 -22.61 -31.55
C ALA A 77 3.18 -24.00 -30.91
N PRO A 78 4.29 -24.76 -30.75
CA PRO A 78 4.26 -26.13 -30.26
C PRO A 78 3.96 -26.20 -28.76
N ALA A 79 3.32 -27.31 -28.36
CA ALA A 79 2.81 -27.52 -27.01
C ALA A 79 3.91 -27.50 -25.92
N PRO A 80 3.68 -26.84 -24.77
CA PRO A 80 4.61 -26.86 -23.65
C PRO A 80 4.58 -28.23 -22.93
N ALA A 81 5.74 -28.66 -22.48
CA ALA A 81 5.94 -29.87 -21.68
C ALA A 81 5.12 -29.82 -20.36
N PRO A 82 4.73 -30.99 -19.80
CA PRO A 82 3.87 -31.03 -18.62
C PRO A 82 4.54 -30.39 -17.41
N ALA A 83 3.85 -29.43 -16.80
CA ALA A 83 4.29 -28.75 -15.59
C ALA A 83 4.42 -29.77 -14.43
N PRO A 84 5.45 -29.64 -13.57
CA PRO A 84 5.57 -30.49 -12.39
C PRO A 84 4.34 -30.30 -11.50
N ALA A 85 3.89 -31.38 -10.87
CA ALA A 85 2.74 -31.37 -9.96
C ALA A 85 2.91 -30.25 -8.92
N ILE A 86 2.12 -29.17 -9.09
CA ILE A 86 2.14 -28.02 -8.19
C ILE A 86 1.53 -28.50 -6.89
N GLN A 87 2.38 -28.73 -5.88
CA GLN A 87 1.95 -28.85 -4.51
C GLN A 87 1.13 -27.58 -4.19
N ARG A 88 -0.17 -27.75 -3.91
CA ARG A 88 -1.03 -26.62 -3.55
C ARG A 88 -0.43 -26.01 -2.29
N MET A 89 -0.11 -24.73 -2.36
CA MET A 89 0.31 -23.94 -1.20
C MET A 89 -0.87 -23.90 -0.23
N GLU A 90 -0.62 -24.18 1.04
CA GLU A 90 -1.66 -24.03 2.05
C GLU A 90 -1.99 -22.54 2.20
N GLN A 91 -3.25 -22.22 2.48
CA GLN A 91 -3.69 -20.82 2.55
C GLN A 91 -2.88 -20.04 3.61
N ASP A 92 -2.50 -20.68 4.72
CA ASP A 92 -1.64 -20.10 5.75
C ASP A 92 -0.23 -19.72 5.25
N GLU A 93 0.31 -20.43 4.26
CA GLU A 93 1.62 -20.13 3.68
C GLU A 93 1.57 -18.90 2.76
N LEU A 94 0.41 -18.64 2.14
CA LEU A 94 0.20 -17.44 1.33
C LEU A 94 0.28 -16.16 2.19
N HIS A 95 -0.19 -16.22 3.43
CA HIS A 95 -0.26 -15.11 4.38
C HIS A 95 0.95 -14.99 5.31
N ARG A 96 2.10 -15.62 4.98
CA ARG A 96 3.35 -15.54 5.75
C ARG A 96 4.54 -15.30 4.83
N HIS A 97 5.56 -14.61 5.36
CA HIS A 97 6.82 -14.47 4.63
C HIS A 97 7.50 -15.83 4.41
N PRO A 98 8.09 -16.06 3.23
CA PRO A 98 8.99 -17.19 3.03
C PRO A 98 10.14 -17.15 4.04
N PRO A 99 10.61 -18.30 4.53
CA PRO A 99 11.72 -18.34 5.48
C PRO A 99 13.05 -17.95 4.83
N GLY A 100 13.94 -17.40 5.65
CA GLY A 100 15.31 -17.04 5.27
C GLY A 100 15.42 -15.61 4.71
N PRO A 101 16.64 -15.19 4.34
CA PRO A 101 16.89 -13.82 3.95
C PRO A 101 16.36 -13.52 2.54
N ALA A 102 15.63 -12.42 2.41
CA ALA A 102 15.27 -11.83 1.12
C ALA A 102 16.50 -11.26 0.41
N LEU A 103 17.47 -10.74 1.18
CA LEU A 103 18.64 -10.03 0.66
C LEU A 103 19.88 -10.34 1.50
N ARG A 104 21.03 -10.48 0.82
CA ARG A 104 22.34 -10.62 1.46
C ARG A 104 23.35 -9.74 0.74
N VAL A 105 24.19 -9.04 1.50
CA VAL A 105 25.36 -8.31 1.00
C VAL A 105 26.56 -8.53 1.90
N ARG A 106 27.76 -8.29 1.39
CA ARG A 106 29.00 -8.39 2.16
C ARG A 106 29.97 -7.27 1.85
N GLY A 107 30.81 -6.94 2.83
CA GLY A 107 31.88 -5.98 2.65
C GLY A 107 33.06 -6.51 1.83
N PRO A 108 34.08 -5.64 1.64
CA PRO A 108 35.23 -5.92 0.79
C PRO A 108 36.16 -7.00 1.37
N ARG A 109 36.06 -7.33 2.66
CA ARG A 109 36.88 -8.37 3.29
C ARG A 109 36.76 -9.70 2.55
N THR A 110 37.92 -10.29 2.27
CA THR A 110 38.01 -11.64 1.69
C THR A 110 37.62 -12.68 2.76
N SER A 111 36.73 -13.59 2.40
CA SER A 111 36.26 -14.68 3.25
C SER A 111 36.42 -15.98 2.46
N ARG A 112 36.94 -17.03 3.13
CA ARG A 112 37.12 -18.37 2.56
C ARG A 112 35.90 -19.28 2.75
N ALA A 113 34.79 -18.75 3.29
CA ALA A 113 33.57 -19.53 3.50
C ALA A 113 32.87 -19.83 2.16
N GLY A 114 32.38 -21.07 2.00
CA GLY A 114 31.70 -21.53 0.79
C GLY A 114 30.32 -20.89 0.55
N ASP A 115 29.63 -20.47 1.61
CA ASP A 115 28.35 -19.73 1.53
C ASP A 115 28.60 -18.20 1.42
N ARG A 116 29.20 -17.79 0.30
CA ARG A 116 29.53 -16.39 0.04
C ARG A 116 28.52 -15.78 -0.92
N THR A 117 27.80 -14.77 -0.44
CA THR A 117 26.98 -13.92 -1.32
C THR A 117 27.86 -13.27 -2.41
N PRO A 118 27.39 -13.26 -3.67
CA PRO A 118 28.06 -12.55 -4.76
C PRO A 118 27.97 -11.03 -4.61
N ASN A 119 27.09 -10.53 -3.71
CA ASN A 119 26.79 -9.11 -3.58
C ASN A 119 27.84 -8.38 -2.74
N VAL A 120 28.97 -8.08 -3.39
CA VAL A 120 30.13 -7.41 -2.77
C VAL A 120 29.96 -5.91 -2.77
N LEU A 121 30.13 -5.29 -1.61
CA LEU A 121 30.24 -3.85 -1.47
C LEU A 121 31.70 -3.42 -1.59
N THR A 122 31.91 -2.29 -2.26
CA THR A 122 33.16 -1.53 -2.19
C THR A 122 33.39 -1.02 -0.77
N PRO A 123 34.62 -0.63 -0.40
CA PRO A 123 34.87 -0.04 0.91
C PRO A 123 33.98 1.17 1.23
N GLY A 124 33.74 2.05 0.25
CA GLY A 124 32.89 3.23 0.42
C GLY A 124 31.41 2.87 0.63
N GLU A 125 30.86 1.95 -0.15
CA GLU A 125 29.47 1.49 0.03
C GLU A 125 29.29 0.71 1.35
N TRP A 126 30.31 -0.01 1.83
CA TRP A 126 30.24 -0.66 3.13
C TRP A 126 30.20 0.37 4.26
N GLN A 127 31.02 1.42 4.17
CA GLN A 127 31.07 2.49 5.17
C GLN A 127 29.80 3.34 5.20
N SER A 128 29.05 3.42 4.10
CA SER A 128 27.79 4.18 4.06
C SER A 128 26.61 3.47 4.72
N LEU A 129 26.70 2.15 4.97
CA LEU A 129 25.62 1.40 5.63
C LEU A 129 25.43 1.85 7.09
N PRO A 130 24.19 1.84 7.63
CA PRO A 130 23.96 2.11 9.04
C PRO A 130 24.70 1.09 9.93
N GLN A 131 25.33 1.56 11.00
CA GLN A 131 26.16 0.72 11.89
C GLN A 131 25.43 -0.49 12.50
N PRO A 132 24.15 -0.38 12.96
CA PRO A 132 23.44 -1.51 13.54
C PRO A 132 23.26 -2.70 12.57
N ALA A 133 23.16 -2.43 11.27
CA ALA A 133 22.99 -3.46 10.25
C ALA A 133 24.27 -4.24 9.95
N GLN A 134 25.43 -3.70 10.34
CA GLN A 134 26.73 -4.27 10.00
C GLN A 134 27.16 -5.32 11.02
N ASN A 135 27.33 -6.57 10.59
CA ASN A 135 28.19 -7.47 11.35
C ASN A 135 29.65 -7.03 11.16
N ALA A 136 30.15 -6.13 12.01
CA ALA A 136 31.48 -5.53 11.87
C ALA A 136 32.62 -6.56 11.77
N ARG A 137 32.48 -7.73 12.42
CA ARG A 137 33.49 -8.80 12.39
C ARG A 137 33.48 -9.57 11.07
N LYS A 138 32.29 -9.93 10.56
CA LYS A 138 32.13 -10.75 9.35
C LYS A 138 31.98 -9.93 8.06
N GLN A 139 31.74 -8.62 8.19
CA GLN A 139 31.31 -7.73 7.13
C GLN A 139 30.19 -8.33 6.28
N ARG A 140 29.08 -8.69 6.93
CA ARG A 140 27.89 -9.25 6.28
C ARG A 140 26.64 -8.55 6.78
N VAL A 141 25.70 -8.38 5.88
CA VAL A 141 24.32 -7.97 6.17
C VAL A 141 23.40 -8.98 5.50
N ALA A 142 22.46 -9.50 6.25
CA ALA A 142 21.36 -10.32 5.75
C ALA A 142 20.06 -9.64 6.21
N VAL A 143 19.11 -9.49 5.30
CA VAL A 143 17.82 -8.87 5.57
C VAL A 143 16.75 -9.91 5.29
N ASP A 144 16.00 -10.24 6.34
CA ASP A 144 14.88 -11.19 6.28
C ASP A 144 13.58 -10.50 5.87
N ALA A 145 13.48 -9.19 6.12
CA ALA A 145 12.37 -8.36 5.70
C ALA A 145 12.32 -8.21 4.17
N ASP A 146 11.11 -8.17 3.61
CA ASP A 146 10.93 -7.79 2.22
C ASP A 146 11.37 -6.31 1.98
N PRO A 147 11.67 -5.91 0.73
CA PRO A 147 12.17 -4.56 0.45
C PRO A 147 11.26 -3.40 0.92
N GLN A 148 9.94 -3.58 0.92
CA GLN A 148 9.01 -2.55 1.39
C GLN A 148 9.08 -2.45 2.92
N MET A 149 9.07 -3.60 3.62
CA MET A 149 9.27 -3.60 5.06
C MET A 149 10.62 -3.00 5.43
N LEU A 150 11.68 -3.27 4.67
CA LEU A 150 12.98 -2.64 4.87
C LEU A 150 12.93 -1.12 4.70
N GLN A 151 12.23 -0.61 3.68
CA GLN A 151 12.03 0.84 3.48
C GLN A 151 11.48 1.52 4.73
N GLU A 152 10.62 0.81 5.43
CA GLU A 152 9.96 1.29 6.62
C GLU A 152 10.88 1.09 7.83
N THR A 153 11.33 -0.12 8.13
CA THR A 153 12.09 -0.39 9.37
C THR A 153 13.51 0.19 9.36
N ASP A 154 14.16 0.30 8.19
CA ASP A 154 15.51 0.87 8.04
C ASP A 154 15.65 1.61 6.70
N GLN A 155 15.13 2.83 6.65
CA GLN A 155 15.12 3.67 5.46
C GLN A 155 16.53 3.96 4.91
N LEU A 156 17.53 4.07 5.79
CA LEU A 156 18.90 4.37 5.36
C LEU A 156 19.53 3.14 4.69
N LEU A 157 19.33 1.95 5.27
CA LEU A 157 19.77 0.70 4.64
C LEU A 157 19.05 0.46 3.32
N HIS A 158 17.73 0.65 3.28
CA HIS A 158 16.92 0.59 2.05
C HIS A 158 17.45 1.54 0.98
N TYR A 159 17.66 2.80 1.33
CA TYR A 159 18.13 3.83 0.41
C TYR A 159 19.51 3.48 -0.15
N ASN A 160 20.45 3.14 0.73
CA ASN A 160 21.82 2.85 0.34
C ASN A 160 21.91 1.61 -0.55
N LEU A 161 21.29 0.50 -0.15
CA LEU A 161 21.31 -0.73 -0.93
C LEU A 161 20.48 -0.63 -2.22
N GLY A 162 19.35 0.08 -2.18
CA GLY A 162 18.48 0.29 -3.33
C GLY A 162 19.10 1.16 -4.42
N ASN A 163 20.18 1.90 -4.13
CA ASN A 163 20.96 2.64 -5.12
C ASN A 163 22.05 1.76 -5.78
N LEU A 164 22.30 0.54 -5.29
CA LEU A 164 23.39 -0.33 -5.77
C LEU A 164 23.00 -1.15 -7.00
N ARG A 165 22.61 -0.45 -8.05
CA ARG A 165 22.13 -1.03 -9.31
C ARG A 165 23.02 -2.14 -9.89
N ARG A 166 24.33 -1.96 -9.77
CA ARG A 166 25.36 -2.91 -10.24
C ARG A 166 25.24 -4.31 -9.62
N LEU A 167 24.55 -4.44 -8.48
CA LEU A 167 24.31 -5.71 -7.79
C LEU A 167 23.02 -6.40 -8.23
N ALA A 168 22.18 -5.73 -9.02
CA ALA A 168 20.90 -6.23 -9.52
C ALA A 168 20.93 -6.35 -11.05
N PRO A 169 21.72 -7.29 -11.61
CA PRO A 169 21.76 -7.48 -13.05
C PRO A 169 20.37 -7.88 -13.58
N GLY A 170 19.91 -7.22 -14.65
CA GLY A 170 18.60 -7.46 -15.26
C GLY A 170 17.48 -6.53 -14.80
N THR A 171 17.68 -5.74 -13.73
CA THR A 171 16.69 -4.76 -13.28
C THR A 171 16.67 -3.52 -14.24
N PRO A 172 15.51 -3.13 -14.84
CA PRO A 172 15.40 -2.06 -15.87
C PRO A 172 15.78 -0.68 -15.38
N VAL A 173 16.50 0.18 -16.11
CA VAL A 173 17.05 1.50 -15.66
C VAL A 173 16.05 2.40 -14.91
N THR A 174 14.77 2.29 -15.22
CA THR A 174 13.65 3.03 -14.60
C THR A 174 13.15 2.44 -13.28
N ALA A 175 13.60 1.26 -12.89
CA ALA A 175 13.10 0.52 -11.73
C ALA A 175 13.40 1.24 -10.41
N GLY A 176 12.46 1.11 -9.47
CA GLY A 176 12.55 1.69 -8.14
C GLY A 176 13.53 0.94 -7.24
N ARG A 177 13.75 1.48 -6.03
CA ARG A 177 14.66 0.87 -5.06
C ARG A 177 14.22 -0.53 -4.63
N ASN A 178 12.91 -0.76 -4.48
CA ASN A 178 12.38 -2.08 -4.16
C ASN A 178 12.79 -3.10 -5.23
N ASP A 179 12.55 -2.80 -6.51
CA ASP A 179 12.93 -3.66 -7.63
C ASP A 179 14.44 -3.94 -7.69
N VAL A 180 15.25 -2.94 -7.32
CA VAL A 180 16.71 -3.12 -7.19
C VAL A 180 17.01 -4.11 -6.08
N LEU A 181 16.46 -3.92 -4.88
CA LEU A 181 16.68 -4.82 -3.75
C LEU A 181 16.20 -6.24 -4.03
N GLU A 182 15.05 -6.40 -4.70
CA GLU A 182 14.58 -7.69 -5.19
C GLU A 182 15.57 -8.30 -6.18
N GLY A 183 16.08 -7.53 -7.13
CA GLY A 183 17.09 -7.98 -8.09
C GLY A 183 18.39 -8.43 -7.42
N ILE A 184 18.88 -7.69 -6.42
CA ILE A 184 20.06 -8.09 -5.62
C ILE A 184 19.79 -9.40 -4.88
N GLY A 185 18.59 -9.53 -4.29
CA GLY A 185 18.13 -10.74 -3.65
C GLY A 185 18.13 -11.91 -4.63
N ARG A 186 17.38 -11.81 -5.73
CA ARG A 186 17.20 -12.86 -6.74
C ARG A 186 18.50 -13.29 -7.42
N ALA A 187 19.49 -12.41 -7.53
CA ALA A 187 20.81 -12.73 -8.08
C ALA A 187 21.70 -13.56 -7.12
N ASP A 188 21.31 -13.69 -5.84
CA ASP A 188 22.05 -14.48 -4.85
C ASP A 188 21.50 -15.92 -4.74
N PRO A 189 22.28 -16.96 -5.05
CA PRO A 189 21.85 -18.35 -4.86
C PRO A 189 21.41 -18.66 -3.41
N GLY A 190 21.99 -17.97 -2.43
CA GLY A 190 21.74 -18.14 -1.00
C GLY A 190 20.43 -17.54 -0.49
N THR A 191 19.68 -16.81 -1.32
CA THR A 191 18.31 -16.30 -1.03
C THR A 191 17.27 -17.01 -1.92
N SER A 192 17.69 -17.93 -2.80
CA SER A 192 16.81 -18.52 -3.82
C SER A 192 15.61 -19.27 -3.24
N GLY A 193 15.74 -19.80 -2.02
CA GLY A 193 14.61 -20.40 -1.29
C GLY A 193 13.51 -19.39 -0.98
N TYR A 194 13.88 -18.22 -0.45
CA TYR A 194 12.95 -17.12 -0.17
C TYR A 194 12.22 -16.71 -1.44
N TRP A 195 12.96 -16.40 -2.52
CA TRP A 195 12.36 -15.90 -3.76
C TRP A 195 11.51 -16.95 -4.49
N ARG A 196 11.89 -18.24 -4.47
CA ARG A 196 11.01 -19.31 -4.96
C ARG A 196 9.72 -19.40 -4.17
N GLY A 197 9.79 -19.28 -2.84
CA GLY A 197 8.61 -19.23 -1.98
C GLY A 197 7.73 -18.03 -2.32
N GLN A 198 8.34 -16.87 -2.55
CA GLN A 198 7.61 -15.66 -2.93
C GLN A 198 6.94 -15.79 -4.31
N ASP A 199 7.63 -16.33 -5.30
CA ASP A 199 7.07 -16.57 -6.64
C ASP A 199 5.90 -17.57 -6.58
N ALA A 200 6.00 -18.58 -5.72
CA ALA A 200 4.91 -19.53 -5.49
C ALA A 200 3.68 -18.87 -4.82
N ARG A 201 3.90 -17.96 -3.87
CA ARG A 201 2.82 -17.15 -3.24
C ARG A 201 2.12 -16.28 -4.28
N ASP A 202 2.88 -15.53 -5.06
CA ASP A 202 2.36 -14.68 -6.13
C ASP A 202 1.52 -15.53 -7.11
N ALA A 203 2.07 -16.64 -7.60
CA ALA A 203 1.39 -17.52 -8.54
C ALA A 203 0.12 -18.18 -7.96
N GLN A 204 0.11 -18.52 -6.66
CA GLN A 204 -1.09 -19.03 -5.99
C GLN A 204 -2.18 -17.96 -5.93
N LEU A 205 -1.83 -16.73 -5.52
CA LEU A 205 -2.78 -15.63 -5.47
C LEU A 205 -3.39 -15.32 -6.85
N GLY A 206 -2.59 -15.41 -7.93
CA GLY A 206 -3.09 -15.27 -9.29
C GLY A 206 -4.15 -16.33 -9.65
N ARG A 207 -3.89 -17.60 -9.31
CA ARG A 207 -4.86 -18.70 -9.53
C ARG A 207 -6.13 -18.48 -8.70
N ASP A 208 -5.98 -18.07 -7.46
CA ASP A 208 -7.11 -17.83 -6.56
C ASP A 208 -7.95 -16.64 -7.04
N ALA A 209 -7.32 -15.58 -7.55
CA ALA A 209 -8.03 -14.43 -8.12
C ALA A 209 -8.86 -14.83 -9.34
N ARG A 210 -8.28 -15.64 -10.25
CA ARG A 210 -9.00 -16.20 -11.40
C ARG A 210 -10.19 -17.04 -10.95
N ALA A 211 -9.98 -17.94 -10.00
CA ALA A 211 -11.03 -18.79 -9.45
C ALA A 211 -12.14 -17.97 -8.76
N ALA A 212 -11.79 -16.93 -8.00
CA ALA A 212 -12.75 -16.03 -7.38
C ALA A 212 -13.59 -15.29 -8.44
N ARG A 213 -12.96 -14.83 -9.52
CA ARG A 213 -13.67 -14.18 -10.61
C ARG A 213 -14.62 -15.12 -11.36
N ASP A 214 -14.18 -16.36 -11.61
CA ASP A 214 -15.00 -17.41 -12.26
C ASP A 214 -16.19 -17.83 -11.40
N ALA A 215 -15.98 -17.91 -10.07
CA ALA A 215 -17.02 -18.29 -9.13
C ALA A 215 -18.04 -17.17 -8.87
N TYR A 216 -17.66 -15.90 -9.13
CA TYR A 216 -18.53 -14.75 -8.91
C TYR A 216 -19.66 -14.69 -9.94
N ALA A 217 -20.86 -15.07 -9.51
CA ALA A 217 -22.03 -15.25 -10.37
C ALA A 217 -23.06 -14.10 -10.31
N GLU A 218 -22.92 -13.14 -9.40
CA GLU A 218 -23.89 -12.05 -9.27
C GLU A 218 -23.93 -11.20 -10.54
N THR A 219 -25.15 -10.95 -11.01
CA THR A 219 -25.41 -10.08 -12.15
C THR A 219 -25.37 -8.60 -11.74
N ALA A 220 -25.39 -7.70 -12.72
CA ALA A 220 -25.53 -6.27 -12.43
C ALA A 220 -26.84 -5.94 -11.70
N GLN A 221 -27.91 -6.69 -11.97
CA GLN A 221 -29.21 -6.52 -11.32
C GLN A 221 -29.17 -6.98 -9.86
N ASP A 222 -28.53 -8.12 -9.57
CA ASP A 222 -28.38 -8.61 -8.20
C ASP A 222 -27.62 -7.59 -7.34
N ARG A 223 -26.54 -7.02 -7.89
CA ARG A 223 -25.77 -5.96 -7.23
C ARG A 223 -26.64 -4.71 -6.98
N GLN A 224 -27.36 -4.24 -8.00
CA GLN A 224 -28.27 -3.10 -7.84
C GLN A 224 -29.31 -3.33 -6.73
N GLN A 225 -29.86 -4.54 -6.63
CA GLN A 225 -30.80 -4.89 -5.58
C GLN A 225 -30.14 -4.86 -4.20
N ARG A 226 -28.95 -5.44 -4.03
CA ARG A 226 -28.19 -5.35 -2.77
C ARG A 226 -27.92 -3.90 -2.38
N HIS A 227 -27.59 -3.04 -3.34
CA HIS A 227 -27.35 -1.62 -3.08
C HIS A 227 -28.60 -0.87 -2.64
N ALA A 228 -29.74 -1.13 -3.29
CA ALA A 228 -31.02 -0.57 -2.87
C ALA A 228 -31.36 -0.97 -1.43
N GLU A 229 -31.09 -2.23 -1.05
CA GLU A 229 -31.32 -2.68 0.33
C GLU A 229 -30.44 -1.98 1.37
N VAL A 230 -29.20 -1.62 1.02
CA VAL A 230 -28.32 -0.81 1.89
C VAL A 230 -28.87 0.60 2.02
N GLU A 231 -29.27 1.24 0.91
CA GLU A 231 -29.85 2.58 0.92
C GLU A 231 -31.17 2.62 1.72
N ASP A 232 -32.04 1.64 1.54
CA ASP A 232 -33.29 1.49 2.28
C ASP A 232 -33.03 1.28 3.78
N THR A 233 -31.98 0.53 4.14
CA THR A 233 -31.57 0.35 5.55
C THR A 233 -31.16 1.68 6.16
N LEU A 234 -30.33 2.45 5.46
CA LEU A 234 -29.82 3.73 5.93
C LEU A 234 -30.97 4.75 6.04
N ALA A 235 -31.82 4.85 5.02
CA ALA A 235 -32.95 5.76 4.99
C ALA A 235 -34.04 5.40 6.02
N GLY A 236 -34.36 4.11 6.15
CA GLY A 236 -35.40 3.60 7.04
C GLY A 236 -35.01 3.58 8.52
N SER A 237 -33.71 3.69 8.84
CA SER A 237 -33.22 3.71 10.22
C SER A 237 -33.70 4.92 11.04
N GLY A 238 -34.02 6.03 10.36
CA GLY A 238 -34.26 7.33 11.02
C GLY A 238 -33.03 7.88 11.76
N ALA A 239 -31.84 7.27 11.58
CA ALA A 239 -30.61 7.70 12.20
C ALA A 239 -30.29 9.15 11.81
N GLN A 240 -29.57 9.84 12.69
CA GLN A 240 -29.14 11.23 12.49
C GLN A 240 -27.62 11.36 12.36
N ASP A 241 -26.88 10.28 12.62
CA ASP A 241 -25.42 10.22 12.60
C ASP A 241 -24.93 8.87 12.05
N ALA A 242 -23.63 8.79 11.78
CA ALA A 242 -22.96 7.60 11.27
C ALA A 242 -23.00 6.40 12.24
N MET A 243 -23.07 6.62 13.55
CA MET A 243 -23.17 5.50 14.50
C MET A 243 -24.57 4.85 14.46
N GLY A 244 -25.63 5.64 14.30
CA GLY A 244 -26.97 5.14 14.04
C GLY A 244 -27.06 4.37 12.72
N ASP A 245 -26.46 4.92 11.66
CA ASP A 245 -26.32 4.24 10.36
C ASP A 245 -25.60 2.90 10.52
N LEU A 246 -24.47 2.89 11.23
CA LEU A 246 -23.68 1.68 11.45
C LEU A 246 -24.45 0.60 12.23
N ARG A 247 -25.16 0.99 13.30
CA ARG A 247 -26.00 0.05 14.05
C ARG A 247 -27.11 -0.55 13.18
N ALA A 248 -27.72 0.25 12.30
CA ALA A 248 -28.74 -0.23 11.37
C ALA A 248 -28.18 -1.26 10.39
N LEU A 249 -26.96 -1.04 9.87
CA LEU A 249 -26.28 -2.01 9.00
C LEU A 249 -25.90 -3.28 9.77
N LEU A 250 -25.27 -3.16 10.95
CA LEU A 250 -24.84 -4.30 11.76
C LEU A 250 -26.01 -5.15 12.30
N ALA A 251 -27.23 -4.62 12.32
CA ALA A 251 -28.42 -5.40 12.63
C ALA A 251 -28.81 -6.40 11.52
N ARG A 252 -28.33 -6.17 10.29
CA ARG A 252 -28.62 -6.99 9.10
C ARG A 252 -27.42 -7.75 8.57
N TYR A 253 -26.21 -7.26 8.84
CA TYR A 253 -24.97 -7.78 8.26
C TYR A 253 -23.92 -8.06 9.33
N ASP A 254 -23.16 -9.14 9.14
CA ASP A 254 -22.06 -9.52 10.04
C ASP A 254 -20.88 -8.53 9.97
N GLY A 255 -20.80 -7.71 8.93
CA GLY A 255 -19.80 -6.67 8.85
C GLY A 255 -20.13 -5.57 7.86
N VAL A 256 -19.31 -4.51 7.87
CA VAL A 256 -19.46 -3.34 7.01
C VAL A 256 -18.09 -2.92 6.47
N ALA A 257 -17.97 -2.79 5.15
CA ALA A 257 -16.81 -2.18 4.53
C ALA A 257 -17.00 -0.65 4.47
N ILE A 258 -16.01 0.09 4.96
CA ILE A 258 -15.95 1.54 4.87
C ILE A 258 -14.88 1.87 3.84
N GLY A 259 -15.34 2.14 2.61
CA GLY A 259 -14.47 2.50 1.50
C GLY A 259 -14.23 4.01 1.46
N GLY A 260 -12.99 4.42 1.25
CA GLY A 260 -12.67 5.85 1.22
C GLY A 260 -11.36 6.17 0.51
N SER A 261 -11.01 7.45 0.52
CA SER A 261 -9.63 7.86 0.27
C SER A 261 -8.81 7.47 1.51
N HIS A 262 -7.68 6.78 1.31
CA HIS A 262 -6.75 6.51 2.42
C HIS A 262 -6.08 7.80 2.94
N SER A 263 -6.23 8.91 2.21
CA SER A 263 -5.71 10.20 2.62
C SER A 263 -6.75 11.03 3.35
N GLY A 264 -6.30 11.72 4.40
CA GLY A 264 -7.15 12.56 5.24
C GLY A 264 -7.75 11.82 6.44
N ALA A 265 -8.20 12.62 7.41
CA ALA A 265 -8.60 12.16 8.73
C ALA A 265 -10.03 11.61 8.91
N PRO A 266 -11.08 11.84 8.07
CA PRO A 266 -12.47 11.61 8.50
C PRO A 266 -12.81 10.20 8.99
N VAL A 267 -12.51 9.14 8.21
CA VAL A 267 -12.80 7.76 8.63
C VAL A 267 -11.94 7.33 9.81
N TRP A 268 -10.68 7.73 9.83
CA TRP A 268 -9.74 7.45 10.91
C TRP A 268 -10.15 8.12 12.23
N GLN A 269 -10.61 9.37 12.14
CA GLN A 269 -11.21 10.11 13.24
C GLN A 269 -12.49 9.44 13.72
N PHE A 270 -13.40 9.05 12.82
CA PHE A 270 -14.62 8.33 13.18
C PHE A 270 -14.29 7.05 13.97
N LEU A 271 -13.38 6.21 13.45
CA LEU A 271 -12.94 4.97 14.10
C LEU A 271 -12.34 5.25 15.48
N CYS A 272 -11.46 6.26 15.58
CA CYS A 272 -10.82 6.62 16.84
C CYS A 272 -11.83 7.17 17.87
N THR A 273 -12.74 8.05 17.44
CA THR A 273 -13.70 8.72 18.32
C THR A 273 -14.79 7.79 18.83
N HIS A 274 -15.27 6.88 17.99
CA HIS A 274 -16.42 6.02 18.32
C HIS A 274 -16.05 4.58 18.66
N MET A 275 -14.77 4.26 18.88
CA MET A 275 -14.31 2.89 19.11
C MET A 275 -15.07 2.16 20.24
N GLU A 276 -15.41 2.88 21.32
CA GLU A 276 -16.24 2.34 22.41
C GLU A 276 -17.65 1.99 21.94
N GLU A 277 -18.31 2.89 21.21
CA GLU A 277 -19.65 2.67 20.70
C GLU A 277 -19.69 1.60 19.60
N ILE A 278 -18.64 1.53 18.77
CA ILE A 278 -18.43 0.48 17.77
C ILE A 278 -18.37 -0.88 18.49
N ARG A 279 -17.60 -0.99 19.58
CA ARG A 279 -17.57 -2.20 20.39
C ARG A 279 -18.95 -2.53 20.99
N ALA A 280 -19.64 -1.53 21.52
CA ALA A 280 -20.97 -1.69 22.10
C ALA A 280 -22.02 -2.12 21.05
N ALA A 281 -21.84 -1.74 19.78
CA ALA A 281 -22.65 -2.19 18.65
C ALA A 281 -22.35 -3.64 18.21
N GLY A 282 -21.48 -4.37 18.92
CA GLY A 282 -21.20 -5.78 18.69
C GLY A 282 -20.01 -6.05 17.76
N VAL A 283 -19.27 -5.01 17.35
CA VAL A 283 -18.05 -5.17 16.55
C VAL A 283 -16.93 -5.73 17.43
N SER A 284 -16.34 -6.83 16.97
CA SER A 284 -15.23 -7.52 17.65
C SER A 284 -13.88 -7.28 16.97
N THR A 285 -13.90 -7.03 15.65
CA THR A 285 -12.70 -7.01 14.81
C THR A 285 -12.75 -5.86 13.80
N LEU A 286 -11.65 -5.14 13.70
CA LEU A 286 -11.40 -4.12 12.68
C LEU A 286 -10.36 -4.66 11.69
N TYR A 287 -10.74 -4.79 10.44
CA TYR A 287 -9.85 -5.15 9.34
C TYR A 287 -9.30 -3.90 8.67
N LEU A 288 -7.98 -3.79 8.51
CA LEU A 288 -7.34 -2.59 7.98
C LEU A 288 -6.48 -2.91 6.76
N GLU A 289 -6.76 -2.29 5.62
CA GLU A 289 -5.90 -2.38 4.42
C GLU A 289 -4.48 -1.84 4.70
N SER A 290 -4.38 -0.83 5.55
CA SER A 290 -3.09 -0.25 5.94
C SER A 290 -2.11 -1.29 6.55
N ILE A 291 -2.61 -2.30 7.25
CA ILE A 291 -1.77 -3.28 7.95
C ILE A 291 -1.47 -4.46 7.04
N ARG A 292 -0.17 -4.74 6.91
CA ARG A 292 0.32 -5.92 6.22
C ARG A 292 0.25 -7.13 7.12
N ASP A 293 -0.57 -8.09 6.77
CA ASP A 293 -0.78 -9.27 7.62
C ASP A 293 0.48 -10.14 7.70
N ASP A 294 1.22 -10.25 6.60
CA ASP A 294 2.43 -11.06 6.50
C ASP A 294 3.63 -10.41 7.17
N SER A 295 3.71 -9.07 7.23
CA SER A 295 4.83 -8.34 7.86
C SER A 295 4.55 -7.86 9.29
N TYR A 296 3.36 -7.33 9.58
CA TYR A 296 3.10 -6.56 10.81
C TYR A 296 2.07 -7.18 11.76
N GLN A 297 1.35 -8.23 11.35
CA GLN A 297 0.29 -8.77 12.22
C GLN A 297 0.82 -9.20 13.59
N ALA A 298 1.97 -9.88 13.64
CA ALA A 298 2.56 -10.31 14.91
C ALA A 298 2.89 -9.13 15.85
N HIS A 299 3.34 -8.00 15.29
CA HIS A 299 3.60 -6.79 16.06
C HIS A 299 2.29 -6.15 16.57
N VAL A 300 1.26 -6.15 15.73
CA VAL A 300 -0.07 -5.62 16.09
C VAL A 300 -0.69 -6.47 17.20
N ASP A 301 -0.69 -7.79 17.05
CA ASP A 301 -1.21 -8.72 18.05
C ASP A 301 -0.50 -8.55 19.40
N ALA A 302 0.85 -8.50 19.38
CA ALA A 302 1.65 -8.27 20.58
C ALA A 302 1.35 -6.91 21.25
N TYR A 303 1.09 -5.86 20.47
CA TYR A 303 0.70 -4.57 21.00
C TYR A 303 -0.69 -4.60 21.63
N LEU A 304 -1.68 -5.21 20.96
CA LEU A 304 -3.04 -5.31 21.48
C LEU A 304 -3.09 -6.12 22.79
N GLU A 305 -2.26 -7.16 22.91
CA GLU A 305 -2.15 -7.98 24.12
C GLU A 305 -1.39 -7.27 25.24
N SER A 306 -0.19 -6.75 24.97
CA SER A 306 0.71 -6.24 26.02
C SER A 306 0.55 -4.74 26.32
N GLY A 307 0.04 -3.97 25.36
CA GLY A 307 0.06 -2.50 25.37
C GLY A 307 1.41 -1.86 25.05
N THR A 308 2.44 -2.66 24.79
CA THR A 308 3.76 -2.15 24.44
C THR A 308 3.94 -2.18 22.93
N MET A 309 3.99 -1.01 22.31
CA MET A 309 4.22 -0.90 20.86
C MET A 309 5.70 -1.03 20.58
N SER A 310 6.10 -2.06 19.81
CA SER A 310 7.49 -2.25 19.39
C SER A 310 7.98 -1.06 18.55
N ASP A 311 9.30 -0.88 18.50
CA ASP A 311 9.89 0.22 17.73
C ASP A 311 9.55 0.12 16.24
N GLU A 312 9.48 -1.11 15.69
CA GLU A 312 9.09 -1.37 14.32
C GLU A 312 7.63 -0.94 14.04
N LEU A 313 6.68 -1.34 14.90
CA LEU A 313 5.27 -0.96 14.75
C LEU A 313 5.07 0.54 14.93
N ARG A 314 5.75 1.15 15.90
CA ARG A 314 5.69 2.60 16.14
C ARG A 314 6.21 3.38 14.95
N ALA A 315 7.34 2.96 14.41
CA ALA A 315 7.94 3.59 13.24
C ALA A 315 7.04 3.42 12.01
N PHE A 316 6.46 2.24 11.83
CA PHE A 316 5.50 1.96 10.76
C PHE A 316 4.27 2.87 10.84
N ALA A 317 3.57 2.89 11.99
CA ALA A 317 2.38 3.70 12.17
C ALA A 317 2.68 5.20 11.99
N THR A 318 3.77 5.70 12.57
CA THR A 318 4.19 7.11 12.42
C THR A 318 4.39 7.50 10.96
N ARG A 319 5.02 6.63 10.16
CA ARG A 319 5.22 6.88 8.73
C ARG A 319 3.92 6.80 7.95
N TYR A 320 3.08 5.80 8.24
CA TYR A 320 1.79 5.67 7.59
C TYR A 320 0.94 6.94 7.81
N ASP A 321 0.84 7.39 9.06
CA ASP A 321 0.10 8.57 9.45
C ASP A 321 0.62 9.84 8.76
N SER A 322 1.95 9.96 8.64
CA SER A 322 2.59 11.08 7.94
C SER A 322 2.34 11.06 6.43
N ASN A 323 2.48 9.90 5.79
CA ASN A 323 2.31 9.75 4.34
C ASN A 323 0.85 9.94 3.89
N MET A 324 -0.09 9.57 4.76
CA MET A 324 -1.53 9.69 4.52
C MET A 324 -2.14 10.99 5.07
N ASN A 325 -1.33 11.84 5.72
CA ASN A 325 -1.77 13.10 6.33
C ASN A 325 -2.94 12.90 7.32
N LEU A 326 -2.81 11.91 8.22
CA LEU A 326 -3.87 11.52 9.15
C LEU A 326 -3.85 12.31 10.47
N GLY A 327 -2.77 13.05 10.73
CA GLY A 327 -2.64 13.86 11.94
C GLY A 327 -2.70 13.01 13.22
N ALA A 328 -3.45 13.48 14.22
CA ALA A 328 -3.50 12.88 15.54
C ALA A 328 -4.43 11.65 15.65
N THR A 329 -5.28 11.40 14.65
CA THR A 329 -6.29 10.32 14.68
C THR A 329 -5.96 9.18 13.73
N GLY A 330 -4.71 9.06 13.28
CA GLY A 330 -4.27 8.03 12.32
C GLY A 330 -4.19 6.61 12.90
N LEU A 331 -3.47 5.75 12.20
CA LEU A 331 -3.28 4.33 12.51
C LEU A 331 -2.82 4.11 13.94
N ARG A 332 -1.88 4.91 14.44
CA ARG A 332 -1.42 4.78 15.82
C ARG A 332 -2.56 4.98 16.83
N ALA A 333 -3.37 6.01 16.65
CA ALA A 333 -4.48 6.34 17.54
C ALA A 333 -5.61 5.30 17.45
N VAL A 334 -5.90 4.81 16.24
CA VAL A 334 -6.87 3.72 16.05
C VAL A 334 -6.42 2.43 16.72
N LEU A 335 -5.13 2.06 16.64
CA LEU A 335 -4.60 0.89 17.36
C LEU A 335 -4.74 1.05 18.89
N GLU A 336 -4.47 2.25 19.40
CA GLU A 336 -4.59 2.56 20.83
C GLU A 336 -6.05 2.51 21.31
N ALA A 337 -6.98 3.09 20.54
CA ALA A 337 -8.41 3.02 20.80
C ALA A 337 -8.92 1.56 20.75
N ALA A 338 -8.53 0.81 19.71
CA ALA A 338 -8.93 -0.58 19.54
C ALA A 338 -8.48 -1.42 20.75
N ARG A 339 -7.23 -1.25 21.20
CA ARG A 339 -6.74 -1.90 22.43
C ARG A 339 -7.57 -1.49 23.65
N THR A 340 -7.80 -0.19 23.84
CA THR A 340 -8.50 0.35 25.02
C THR A 340 -9.91 -0.22 25.15
N HIS A 341 -10.61 -0.39 24.02
CA HIS A 341 -11.98 -0.92 23.98
C HIS A 341 -12.06 -2.42 23.60
N GLY A 342 -10.91 -3.10 23.58
CA GLY A 342 -10.81 -4.55 23.36
C GLY A 342 -11.25 -5.04 21.98
N ILE A 343 -11.18 -4.20 20.95
CA ILE A 343 -11.41 -4.58 19.55
C ILE A 343 -10.11 -5.17 18.97
N ARG A 344 -10.23 -6.33 18.32
CA ARG A 344 -9.11 -6.95 17.60
C ARG A 344 -8.83 -6.16 16.32
N VAL A 345 -7.57 -6.13 15.89
CA VAL A 345 -7.18 -5.54 14.62
C VAL A 345 -6.46 -6.57 13.76
N LYS A 346 -6.88 -6.71 12.50
CA LYS A 346 -6.33 -7.66 11.55
C LYS A 346 -5.98 -6.97 10.23
N GLY A 347 -4.74 -7.12 9.78
CA GLY A 347 -4.33 -6.68 8.45
C GLY A 347 -4.96 -7.53 7.35
N VAL A 348 -5.26 -6.90 6.22
CA VAL A 348 -5.85 -7.57 5.05
C VAL A 348 -5.10 -7.30 3.74
N ASP A 349 -3.92 -6.69 3.83
CA ASP A 349 -3.01 -6.54 2.69
C ASP A 349 -1.74 -7.38 2.93
N GLY A 350 -1.03 -7.77 1.87
CA GLY A 350 0.17 -8.61 1.94
C GLY A 350 1.16 -8.32 0.81
N ARG A 351 2.41 -8.77 0.92
CA ARG A 351 3.38 -8.59 -0.18
C ARG A 351 2.85 -9.15 -1.52
N PRO A 352 2.24 -10.35 -1.60
CA PRO A 352 1.72 -10.87 -2.87
C PRO A 352 0.62 -9.97 -3.46
N ALA A 353 -0.18 -9.33 -2.62
CA ALA A 353 -1.23 -8.41 -3.07
C ALA A 353 -0.68 -7.07 -3.57
N ARG A 354 0.59 -6.74 -3.31
CA ARG A 354 1.20 -5.45 -3.68
C ARG A 354 2.27 -5.58 -4.75
N ARG A 355 2.13 -4.80 -5.82
CA ARG A 355 3.25 -4.47 -6.73
C ARG A 355 3.42 -2.96 -6.87
N SER A 356 4.67 -2.54 -7.07
CA SER A 356 5.05 -1.13 -7.11
C SER A 356 4.60 -0.42 -8.39
N ALA A 357 4.03 0.78 -8.17
CA ALA A 357 3.81 1.94 -9.04
C ALA A 357 3.57 1.66 -10.54
N MET A 358 2.30 1.61 -10.96
CA MET A 358 2.02 1.24 -12.33
C MET A 358 0.75 1.90 -12.94
N PRO A 359 0.69 2.02 -14.29
CA PRO A 359 -0.46 2.46 -15.11
C PRO A 359 -1.83 1.84 -14.79
N ALA A 360 -2.91 2.32 -15.44
CA ALA A 360 -4.28 1.86 -15.19
C ALA A 360 -4.49 0.32 -15.31
N ALA A 361 -3.79 -0.35 -16.22
CA ALA A 361 -3.83 -1.81 -16.36
C ALA A 361 -3.30 -2.57 -15.13
N ASP A 362 -2.52 -1.89 -14.31
CA ASP A 362 -1.86 -2.45 -13.13
C ASP A 362 -2.63 -2.10 -11.84
N LEU A 363 -3.52 -1.11 -11.90
CA LEU A 363 -4.56 -0.93 -10.89
C LEU A 363 -5.50 -2.15 -10.86
N TYR A 364 -5.94 -2.64 -12.02
CA TYR A 364 -6.75 -3.87 -12.08
C TYR A 364 -6.02 -5.05 -11.43
N GLN A 365 -4.71 -5.22 -11.70
CA GLN A 365 -3.92 -6.29 -11.09
C GLN A 365 -3.86 -6.17 -9.56
N ARG A 366 -3.66 -4.95 -9.04
CA ARG A 366 -3.68 -4.69 -7.58
C ARG A 366 -5.06 -4.93 -6.98
N VAL A 367 -6.14 -4.55 -7.67
CA VAL A 367 -7.51 -4.78 -7.19
C VAL A 367 -7.81 -6.27 -7.12
N ALA A 368 -7.60 -7.00 -8.22
CA ALA A 368 -7.86 -8.44 -8.25
C ALA A 368 -7.03 -9.21 -7.20
N ALA A 369 -5.74 -8.88 -7.08
CA ALA A 369 -4.85 -9.52 -6.11
C ALA A 369 -5.23 -9.17 -4.66
N MET A 370 -5.44 -7.88 -4.34
CA MET A 370 -5.76 -7.48 -2.97
C MET A 370 -7.16 -7.91 -2.56
N ASN A 371 -8.18 -7.78 -3.41
CA ASN A 371 -9.54 -8.17 -3.04
C ASN A 371 -9.59 -9.67 -2.69
N THR A 372 -8.94 -10.50 -3.51
CA THR A 372 -8.79 -11.94 -3.23
C THR A 372 -8.06 -12.18 -1.92
N TYR A 373 -6.92 -11.53 -1.71
CA TYR A 373 -6.10 -11.69 -0.52
C TYR A 373 -6.83 -11.27 0.76
N ALA A 374 -7.54 -10.13 0.72
CA ALA A 374 -8.31 -9.60 1.84
C ALA A 374 -9.46 -10.54 2.21
N THR A 375 -10.22 -11.03 1.22
CA THR A 375 -11.29 -12.00 1.44
C THR A 375 -10.74 -13.29 2.08
N GLN A 376 -9.58 -13.78 1.62
CA GLN A 376 -8.91 -14.93 2.22
C GLN A 376 -8.48 -14.65 3.67
N ALA A 377 -7.88 -13.49 3.94
CA ALA A 377 -7.46 -13.08 5.28
C ALA A 377 -8.64 -13.01 6.26
N VAL A 378 -9.76 -12.42 5.84
CA VAL A 378 -11.00 -12.36 6.63
C VAL A 378 -11.56 -13.76 6.85
N ALA A 379 -11.74 -14.56 5.79
CA ALA A 379 -12.27 -15.92 5.90
C ALA A 379 -11.41 -16.80 6.84
N ASN A 380 -10.09 -16.61 6.82
CA ASN A 380 -9.17 -17.32 7.70
C ASN A 380 -9.27 -16.88 9.16
N ASP A 381 -9.32 -15.57 9.41
CA ASP A 381 -9.44 -15.06 10.78
C ASP A 381 -10.78 -15.45 11.40
N ARG A 382 -11.87 -15.36 10.63
CA ARG A 382 -13.24 -15.67 11.04
C ARG A 382 -13.47 -17.12 11.45
N ARG A 383 -12.58 -18.06 11.08
CA ARG A 383 -12.60 -19.43 11.61
C ARG A 383 -12.24 -19.52 13.09
N ARG A 384 -11.65 -18.46 13.67
CA ARG A 384 -11.24 -18.42 15.07
C ARG A 384 -12.43 -18.00 15.94
N PRO A 385 -12.66 -18.65 17.10
CA PRO A 385 -13.70 -18.23 18.04
C PRO A 385 -13.53 -16.77 18.52
N SER A 386 -12.29 -16.30 18.64
CA SER A 386 -11.99 -14.91 19.02
C SER A 386 -12.38 -13.87 17.96
N ALA A 387 -12.73 -14.30 16.75
CA ALA A 387 -13.22 -13.45 15.68
C ALA A 387 -14.76 -13.39 15.62
N ALA A 388 -15.46 -14.03 16.56
CA ALA A 388 -16.92 -14.00 16.62
C ALA A 388 -17.46 -12.60 16.96
N GLY A 389 -18.56 -12.21 16.32
CA GLY A 389 -19.18 -10.88 16.43
C GLY A 389 -19.14 -10.11 15.11
N GLY A 390 -19.62 -8.86 15.14
CA GLY A 390 -19.58 -7.98 13.97
C GLY A 390 -18.15 -7.58 13.61
N TYR A 391 -17.94 -7.09 12.38
CA TYR A 391 -16.65 -6.53 11.96
C TYR A 391 -16.76 -5.31 11.06
N LEU A 392 -15.74 -4.45 11.08
CA LEU A 392 -15.60 -3.34 10.14
C LEU A 392 -14.35 -3.54 9.28
N MET A 393 -14.36 -3.01 8.07
CA MET A 393 -13.19 -2.97 7.20
C MET A 393 -12.90 -1.55 6.75
N GLU A 394 -11.69 -1.03 6.96
CA GLU A 394 -11.23 0.20 6.30
C GLU A 394 -10.47 -0.19 5.03
N LEU A 395 -11.00 0.23 3.88
CA LEU A 395 -10.52 -0.13 2.56
C LEU A 395 -10.43 1.10 1.65
N GLY A 396 -9.51 1.06 0.70
CA GLY A 396 -9.49 2.02 -0.39
C GLY A 396 -10.70 1.83 -1.28
N SER A 397 -11.31 2.91 -1.77
CA SER A 397 -12.53 2.82 -2.59
C SER A 397 -12.42 2.01 -3.89
N ALA A 398 -11.20 1.65 -4.34
CA ALA A 398 -11.00 0.71 -5.45
C ALA A 398 -11.19 -0.77 -5.07
N HIS A 399 -11.22 -1.07 -3.78
CA HIS A 399 -11.39 -2.42 -3.21
C HIS A 399 -12.83 -2.69 -2.77
N THR A 400 -13.73 -1.73 -2.99
CA THR A 400 -15.15 -1.83 -2.71
C THR A 400 -15.96 -1.75 -3.99
N GLY A 401 -16.98 -2.59 -4.13
CA GLY A 401 -17.78 -2.71 -5.33
C GLY A 401 -17.04 -3.30 -6.52
N MET A 402 -17.75 -3.45 -7.64
CA MET A 402 -17.20 -4.01 -8.86
C MET A 402 -16.21 -3.01 -9.49
N TYR A 403 -14.96 -3.42 -9.59
CA TYR A 403 -13.95 -2.67 -10.32
C TYR A 403 -14.05 -2.95 -11.82
N GLU A 404 -13.96 -1.90 -12.62
CA GLU A 404 -14.05 -2.01 -14.09
C GLU A 404 -12.94 -2.89 -14.65
N GLY A 405 -13.28 -3.62 -15.72
CA GLY A 405 -12.35 -4.54 -16.35
C GLY A 405 -11.17 -3.82 -17.01
N PRO A 406 -10.06 -4.54 -17.25
CA PRO A 406 -8.87 -3.95 -17.83
C PRO A 406 -9.14 -3.56 -19.31
N PRO A 407 -8.48 -2.51 -19.82
CA PRO A 407 -8.69 -2.02 -21.20
C PRO A 407 -8.09 -2.94 -22.27
N ARG A 408 -7.38 -3.99 -21.84
CA ARG A 408 -6.76 -5.03 -22.67
C ARG A 408 -6.58 -6.28 -21.82
N ASP A 409 -6.35 -7.41 -22.46
CA ASP A 409 -5.99 -8.65 -21.77
C ASP A 409 -4.76 -8.41 -20.90
N THR A 410 -4.82 -8.94 -19.68
CA THR A 410 -3.81 -8.73 -18.65
C THR A 410 -3.58 -10.00 -17.86
N SER A 411 -2.54 -10.01 -17.04
CA SER A 411 -2.29 -11.12 -16.13
C SER A 411 -2.11 -10.65 -14.71
N VAL A 412 -2.75 -11.32 -13.76
CA VAL A 412 -2.54 -11.16 -12.32
C VAL A 412 -1.70 -12.33 -11.87
N HIS A 413 -0.42 -12.06 -11.57
CA HIS A 413 0.56 -13.10 -11.19
C HIS A 413 0.59 -14.33 -12.11
N GLY A 414 0.48 -14.09 -13.42
CA GLY A 414 0.51 -15.13 -14.45
C GLY A 414 -0.86 -15.71 -14.83
N ALA A 415 -1.90 -15.53 -14.01
CA ALA A 415 -3.27 -15.91 -14.37
C ALA A 415 -3.89 -14.87 -15.31
N GLN A 416 -4.58 -15.32 -16.36
CA GLN A 416 -5.06 -14.45 -17.44
C GLN A 416 -6.46 -13.89 -17.14
N PHE A 417 -6.65 -12.62 -17.48
CA PHE A 417 -7.91 -11.88 -17.39
C PHE A 417 -8.18 -11.17 -18.72
N GLN A 418 -9.44 -11.23 -19.16
CA GLN A 418 -9.82 -10.73 -20.47
C GLN A 418 -10.15 -9.24 -20.42
N THR A 419 -10.01 -8.59 -21.58
CA THR A 419 -10.45 -7.20 -21.77
C THR A 419 -11.90 -7.00 -21.32
N GLY A 420 -12.16 -5.97 -20.51
CA GLY A 420 -13.51 -5.64 -20.02
C GLY A 420 -14.04 -6.55 -18.90
N GLU A 421 -13.28 -7.55 -18.48
CA GLU A 421 -13.65 -8.42 -17.35
C GLU A 421 -13.47 -7.69 -16.01
N GLY A 422 -14.54 -7.12 -15.47
CA GLY A 422 -14.52 -6.49 -14.13
C GLY A 422 -14.14 -7.47 -13.01
N PHE A 423 -13.77 -6.97 -11.84
CA PHE A 423 -13.43 -7.79 -10.67
C PHE A 423 -14.23 -7.35 -9.43
N PRO A 424 -14.89 -8.29 -8.70
CA PRO A 424 -15.72 -7.94 -7.55
C PRO A 424 -14.92 -7.32 -6.40
N GLY A 425 -15.55 -6.42 -5.66
CA GLY A 425 -15.02 -5.80 -4.45
C GLY A 425 -14.81 -6.82 -3.32
N VAL A 426 -14.09 -6.44 -2.28
CA VAL A 426 -13.97 -7.24 -1.06
C VAL A 426 -15.34 -7.44 -0.40
N ASP A 427 -16.15 -6.39 -0.40
CA ASP A 427 -17.53 -6.37 0.08
C ASP A 427 -18.43 -7.31 -0.73
N ASP A 428 -18.34 -7.29 -2.06
CA ASP A 428 -19.04 -8.22 -2.96
C ASP A 428 -18.65 -9.67 -2.67
N LEU A 429 -17.35 -9.95 -2.54
CA LEU A 429 -16.84 -11.29 -2.28
C LEU A 429 -17.20 -11.82 -0.87
N LEU A 430 -17.43 -10.93 0.09
CA LEU A 430 -17.80 -11.28 1.47
C LEU A 430 -19.31 -11.19 1.73
N GLY A 431 -20.10 -10.66 0.78
CA GLY A 431 -21.54 -10.47 0.95
C GLY A 431 -21.90 -9.45 2.03
N ILE A 432 -21.11 -8.38 2.16
CA ILE A 432 -21.34 -7.28 3.13
C ILE A 432 -21.58 -5.95 2.42
N PRO A 433 -22.22 -4.96 3.08
CA PRO A 433 -22.36 -3.63 2.53
C PRO A 433 -21.04 -2.86 2.49
N ALA A 434 -20.87 -2.03 1.46
CA ALA A 434 -19.85 -0.99 1.40
C ALA A 434 -20.45 0.42 1.48
N VAL A 435 -19.87 1.26 2.34
CA VAL A 435 -20.29 2.64 2.56
C VAL A 435 -19.10 3.60 2.61
N GLY A 436 -19.34 4.86 2.29
CA GLY A 436 -18.42 5.98 2.47
C GLY A 436 -18.84 6.84 3.65
N TYR A 437 -17.86 7.37 4.39
CA TYR A 437 -18.10 8.34 5.46
C TYR A 437 -18.07 9.75 4.88
N GLU A 438 -19.22 10.42 4.89
CA GLU A 438 -19.42 11.70 4.23
C GLU A 438 -19.22 12.90 5.19
N ALA A 439 -19.03 14.08 4.62
CA ALA A 439 -18.80 15.31 5.38
C ALA A 439 -19.96 15.74 6.28
N ASP A 440 -21.18 15.23 6.03
CA ASP A 440 -22.37 15.42 6.87
C ASP A 440 -22.37 14.51 8.11
N GLY A 441 -21.31 13.71 8.31
CA GLY A 441 -21.18 12.79 9.44
C GLY A 441 -22.08 11.57 9.31
N ARG A 442 -22.46 11.19 8.08
CA ARG A 442 -23.31 10.03 7.77
C ARG A 442 -22.57 9.01 6.92
N PHE A 443 -23.05 7.77 6.98
CA PHE A 443 -22.67 6.76 6.00
C PHE A 443 -23.58 6.82 4.79
N ARG A 444 -22.99 6.81 3.60
CA ARG A 444 -23.70 6.70 2.31
C ARG A 444 -23.15 5.54 1.51
N ARG A 445 -23.95 4.98 0.61
CA ARG A 445 -23.46 4.00 -0.35
C ARG A 445 -22.33 4.61 -1.18
N LEU A 446 -21.27 3.84 -1.46
CA LEU A 446 -20.23 4.29 -2.38
C LEU A 446 -20.74 4.22 -3.82
N PRO A 447 -20.41 5.18 -4.69
CA PRO A 447 -20.88 5.17 -6.08
C PRO A 447 -20.48 3.90 -6.86
N ASN A 448 -19.32 3.32 -6.52
CA ASN A 448 -18.70 2.18 -7.19
C ASN A 448 -19.14 0.82 -6.65
N SER A 449 -19.74 0.78 -5.45
CA SER A 449 -20.50 -0.37 -4.95
C SER A 449 -21.87 -0.31 -5.56
#